data_AF-A0A969P4L5-F1
#
_entry.id   AF-A0A969P4L5-F1
#
_cell.length_a   1.000
_cell.length_b   1.000
_cell.length_c   1.000
_cell.angle_alpha   90.00
_cell.angle_beta   90.00
_cell.angle_gamma   90.00
#
_symmetry.space_group_name_H-M   'P 1'
#
loop_
_entity.id
_entity.type
_entity.pdbx_description
1 polymer ?
#
loop_
_entity_poly.entity_id
_entity_poly.type
_entity_poly.pdbx_seq_one_letter_code
_entity_poly.pdbx_strand_id
1 'polypeptide(L)'
;MKRSLQKQRVVRAAWRSWPGALVALTGATVIWLATTDHPAVWPVRNILSYRMETWINAQLPPVRSLGQTTLVGCVRNTAGEPIPDATVLVAERDGATHVAMTAEDGCYTLSGMPAGRYVVAAGAPG
;
A
#
# COMPACT_ATOMS: atom_id res chain seq x y z
N MET A 1 -15.17 68.22 -18.18
CA MET A 1 -15.26 67.71 -16.80
C MET A 1 -16.18 66.48 -16.79
N LYS A 2 -15.77 65.35 -16.16
CA LYS A 2 -16.55 64.11 -15.92
C LYS A 2 -16.66 63.06 -17.05
N ARG A 3 -15.58 62.33 -17.34
CA ARG A 3 -15.64 60.97 -17.94
C ARG A 3 -14.33 60.20 -17.70
N SER A 4 -14.09 59.66 -16.50
CA SER A 4 -13.00 58.67 -16.34
C SER A 4 -13.06 57.72 -15.13
N LEU A 5 -13.97 57.88 -14.18
CA LEU A 5 -13.87 57.11 -12.92
C LEU A 5 -14.62 55.75 -12.91
N GLN A 6 -15.36 55.39 -13.96
CA GLN A 6 -16.19 54.18 -13.91
C GLN A 6 -15.52 52.89 -14.43
N LYS A 7 -14.36 52.96 -15.09
CA LYS A 7 -13.67 51.76 -15.61
C LYS A 7 -12.74 51.06 -14.60
N GLN A 8 -12.38 51.71 -13.50
CA GLN A 8 -11.39 51.21 -12.54
C GLN A 8 -11.94 50.23 -11.48
N ARG A 9 -13.27 50.13 -11.31
CA ARG A 9 -13.87 49.25 -10.29
C ARG A 9 -14.02 47.79 -10.71
N VAL A 10 -14.10 47.50 -12.01
CA VAL A 10 -14.36 46.13 -12.51
C VAL A 10 -13.09 45.28 -12.49
N VAL A 11 -11.92 45.88 -12.73
CA VAL A 11 -10.65 45.14 -12.89
C VAL A 11 -10.13 44.56 -11.56
N ARG A 12 -10.43 45.19 -10.41
CA ARG A 12 -9.98 44.71 -9.09
C ARG A 12 -10.80 43.54 -8.54
N ALA A 13 -11.98 43.27 -9.09
CA ALA A 13 -12.84 42.17 -8.64
C ALA A 13 -12.43 40.82 -9.24
N ALA A 14 -11.89 40.82 -10.46
CA ALA A 14 -11.54 39.60 -11.18
C ALA A 14 -10.28 38.89 -10.64
N TRP A 15 -9.34 39.60 -10.01
CA TRP A 15 -8.09 39.01 -9.49
C TRP A 15 -8.24 38.28 -8.15
N ARG A 16 -9.40 38.38 -7.47
CA ARG A 16 -9.58 37.81 -6.12
C ARG A 16 -10.13 36.37 -6.11
N SER A 17 -10.65 35.88 -7.23
CA SER A 17 -11.31 34.56 -7.32
C SER A 17 -10.48 33.48 -8.01
N TRP A 18 -9.43 33.85 -8.74
CA TRP A 18 -8.58 32.91 -9.47
C TRP A 18 -7.81 31.93 -8.58
N PRO A 19 -7.33 32.33 -7.38
CA PRO A 19 -6.71 31.37 -6.46
C PRO A 19 -7.70 30.29 -6.01
N GLY A 20 -8.95 30.67 -5.74
CA GLY A 20 -10.00 29.73 -5.32
C GLY A 20 -10.39 28.76 -6.43
N ALA A 21 -10.48 29.24 -7.68
CA ALA A 21 -10.76 28.39 -8.84
C ALA A 21 -9.62 27.39 -9.11
N LEU A 22 -8.37 27.82 -8.98
CA LEU A 22 -7.20 26.93 -9.08
C LEU A 22 -7.20 25.86 -7.99
N VAL A 23 -7.45 26.25 -6.73
CA VAL A 23 -7.55 25.28 -5.62
C VAL A 23 -8.69 24.28 -5.86
N ALA A 24 -9.87 24.75 -6.31
CA ALA A 24 -10.99 23.88 -6.62
C ALA A 24 -10.68 22.91 -7.78
N LEU A 25 -10.01 23.38 -8.83
CA LEU A 25 -9.59 22.54 -9.96
C LEU A 25 -8.55 21.50 -9.54
N THR A 26 -7.58 21.87 -8.70
CA THR A 26 -6.61 20.91 -8.16
C THR A 26 -7.29 19.86 -7.29
N GLY A 27 -8.20 20.27 -6.40
CA GLY A 27 -8.96 19.35 -5.56
C GLY A 27 -9.83 18.40 -6.38
N ALA A 28 -10.55 18.91 -7.38
CA ALA A 28 -11.36 18.08 -8.29
C ALA A 28 -10.49 17.08 -9.07
N THR A 29 -9.31 17.49 -9.52
CA THR A 29 -8.35 16.61 -10.21
C THR A 29 -7.84 15.50 -9.29
N VAL A 30 -7.51 15.81 -8.04
CA VAL A 30 -7.06 14.84 -7.04
C VAL A 30 -8.16 13.83 -6.72
N ILE A 31 -9.40 14.30 -6.51
CA ILE A 31 -10.55 13.44 -6.25
C ILE A 31 -10.79 12.51 -7.46
N TRP A 32 -10.74 13.05 -8.68
CA TRP A 32 -10.91 12.24 -9.89
C TRP A 32 -9.82 11.17 -10.04
N LEU A 33 -8.55 11.51 -9.81
CA LEU A 33 -7.46 10.52 -9.82
C LEU A 33 -7.64 9.43 -8.75
N ALA A 34 -8.21 9.79 -7.59
CA ALA A 34 -8.49 8.86 -6.51
C ALA A 34 -9.64 7.88 -6.83
N THR A 35 -10.65 8.30 -7.58
CA THR A 35 -11.88 7.52 -7.81
C THR A 35 -12.03 6.95 -9.22
N THR A 36 -11.19 7.36 -10.18
CA THR A 36 -11.29 6.87 -11.56
C THR A 36 -10.93 5.38 -11.69
N ASP A 37 -11.68 4.68 -12.53
CA ASP A 37 -11.46 3.28 -12.92
C ASP A 37 -10.62 3.16 -14.22
N HIS A 38 -10.00 4.25 -14.66
CA HIS A 38 -9.20 4.25 -15.88
C HIS A 38 -7.99 3.29 -15.74
N PRO A 39 -7.77 2.36 -16.68
CA PRO A 39 -6.78 1.28 -16.56
C PRO A 39 -5.33 1.77 -16.46
N ALA A 40 -5.04 2.98 -16.95
CA ALA A 40 -3.71 3.60 -16.80
C ALA A 40 -3.48 4.28 -15.43
N VAL A 41 -4.55 4.59 -14.68
CA VAL A 41 -4.47 5.31 -13.39
C VAL A 41 -4.46 4.34 -12.22
N TRP A 42 -5.19 3.23 -12.32
CA TRP A 42 -5.30 2.23 -11.25
C TRP A 42 -3.94 1.67 -10.79
N PRO A 43 -2.99 1.27 -11.67
CA PRO A 43 -1.68 0.78 -11.24
C PRO A 43 -0.81 1.87 -10.59
N VAL A 44 -0.86 3.10 -11.12
CA VAL A 44 -0.08 4.23 -10.61
C VAL A 44 -0.58 4.64 -9.22
N ARG A 45 -1.90 4.65 -9.00
CA ARG A 45 -2.51 4.87 -7.67
C ARG A 45 -2.05 3.82 -6.67
N ASN A 46 -2.02 2.54 -7.06
CA ASN A 46 -1.53 1.48 -6.17
C ASN A 46 -0.06 1.69 -5.81
N ILE A 47 0.83 1.95 -6.79
CA ILE A 47 2.25 2.19 -6.53
C ILE A 47 2.46 3.44 -5.66
N LEU A 48 1.70 4.50 -5.90
CA LEU A 48 1.75 5.72 -5.11
C LEU A 48 1.24 5.49 -3.69
N SER A 49 0.19 4.68 -3.50
CA SER A 49 -0.29 4.27 -2.18
C SER A 49 0.77 3.45 -1.44
N TYR A 50 1.40 2.46 -2.08
CA TYR A 50 2.51 1.72 -1.47
C TYR A 50 3.70 2.63 -1.11
N ARG A 51 4.02 3.61 -1.96
CA ARG A 51 5.09 4.60 -1.70
C ARG A 51 4.72 5.65 -0.65
N MET A 52 3.45 5.98 -0.51
CA MET A 52 2.93 6.88 0.53
C MET A 52 2.84 6.17 1.88
N GLU A 53 2.42 4.89 1.89
CA GLU A 53 2.42 4.04 3.08
C GLU A 53 3.84 3.83 3.60
N THR A 54 4.83 3.67 2.73
CA THR A 54 6.24 3.57 3.14
C THR A 54 6.80 4.89 3.68
N TRP A 55 6.27 6.06 3.28
CA TRP A 55 6.66 7.37 3.82
C TRP A 55 5.94 7.73 5.13
N ILE A 56 4.64 7.43 5.26
CA ILE A 56 3.87 7.64 6.50
C ILE A 56 4.29 6.64 7.59
N ASN A 57 4.70 5.42 7.21
CA ASN A 57 5.27 4.43 8.14
C ASN A 57 6.81 4.47 8.21
N ALA A 58 7.47 5.45 7.59
CA ALA A 58 8.94 5.59 7.56
C ALA A 58 9.57 5.88 8.93
N GLN A 59 8.78 6.08 9.98
CA GLN A 59 9.24 6.21 11.36
C GLN A 59 8.78 5.06 12.26
N LEU A 60 8.53 3.87 11.72
CA LEU A 60 8.61 2.71 12.60
C LEU A 60 10.09 2.52 12.93
N PRO A 61 10.54 2.68 14.20
CA PRO A 61 11.88 2.24 14.56
C PRO A 61 12.04 0.80 14.07
N PRO A 62 13.25 0.38 13.64
CA PRO A 62 13.47 -1.04 13.36
C PRO A 62 12.90 -1.79 14.55
N VAL A 63 11.99 -2.74 14.29
CA VAL A 63 11.46 -3.57 15.38
C VAL A 63 12.69 -4.25 15.92
N ARG A 64 13.21 -3.75 17.05
CA ARG A 64 14.30 -4.40 17.76
C ARG A 64 13.71 -5.73 18.13
N SER A 65 14.06 -6.75 17.36
CA SER A 65 13.62 -8.11 17.63
C SER A 65 14.33 -8.54 18.90
N LEU A 66 13.67 -8.32 20.05
CA LEU A 66 14.19 -8.69 21.37
C LEU A 66 14.15 -10.21 21.60
N GLY A 67 13.68 -10.99 20.62
CA GLY A 67 13.71 -12.45 20.60
C GLY A 67 13.40 -12.99 19.21
N GLN A 68 13.95 -14.15 18.87
CA GLN A 68 13.56 -14.92 17.70
C GLN A 68 12.21 -15.60 17.95
N THR A 69 11.38 -15.69 16.94
CA THR A 69 10.13 -16.45 16.95
C THR A 69 10.19 -17.60 15.96
N THR A 70 9.27 -18.54 16.15
CA THR A 70 9.08 -19.69 15.29
C THR A 70 7.65 -19.69 14.78
N LEU A 71 7.49 -19.70 13.47
CA LEU A 71 6.20 -19.86 12.82
C LEU A 71 5.99 -21.34 12.49
N VAL A 72 4.89 -21.90 12.98
CA VAL A 72 4.47 -23.27 12.69
C VAL A 72 3.07 -23.26 12.07
N GLY A 73 2.84 -24.15 11.12
CA GLY A 73 1.53 -24.29 10.49
C GLY A 73 1.46 -25.54 9.62
N CYS A 74 0.28 -25.84 9.08
CA CYS A 74 0.09 -26.94 8.15
C CYS A 74 -0.74 -26.50 6.95
N VAL A 75 -0.36 -26.97 5.78
CA VAL A 75 -1.04 -26.71 4.50
C VAL A 75 -1.90 -27.92 4.17
N ARG A 76 -3.17 -27.67 3.86
CA ARG A 76 -4.16 -28.71 3.54
C ARG A 76 -4.95 -28.32 2.29
N ASN A 77 -5.44 -29.33 1.57
CA ASN A 77 -6.32 -29.13 0.41
C ASN A 77 -7.78 -28.86 0.85
N THR A 78 -8.68 -28.68 -0.12
CA THR A 78 -10.11 -28.45 0.14
C THR A 78 -10.82 -29.65 0.76
N ALA A 79 -10.27 -30.86 0.60
CA ALA A 79 -10.74 -32.08 1.26
C ALA A 79 -10.19 -32.25 2.68
N GLY A 80 -9.29 -31.36 3.13
CA GLY A 80 -8.66 -31.40 4.44
C GLY A 80 -7.42 -32.31 4.54
N GLU A 81 -6.97 -32.87 3.42
CA GLU A 81 -5.77 -33.72 3.36
C GLU A 81 -4.50 -32.85 3.38
N PRO A 82 -3.44 -33.28 4.08
CA PRO A 82 -2.18 -32.55 4.12
C PRO A 82 -1.49 -32.55 2.76
N ILE A 83 -0.87 -31.42 2.41
CA ILE A 83 -0.12 -31.28 1.15
C ILE A 83 1.38 -31.27 1.45
N PRO A 84 2.13 -32.33 1.09
CA PRO A 84 3.59 -32.32 1.17
C PRO A 84 4.22 -31.47 0.08
N ASP A 85 5.48 -31.05 0.29
CA ASP A 85 6.28 -30.28 -0.67
C ASP A 85 5.65 -28.94 -1.11
N ALA A 86 4.68 -28.44 -0.35
CA ALA A 86 4.12 -27.11 -0.56
C ALA A 86 5.14 -26.06 -0.12
N THR A 87 5.39 -25.08 -1.00
CA THR A 87 6.27 -23.94 -0.72
C THR A 87 5.49 -22.88 0.05
N VAL A 88 5.93 -22.58 1.26
CA VAL A 88 5.40 -21.51 2.11
C VAL A 88 6.38 -20.35 2.10
N LEU A 89 5.92 -19.22 1.56
CA LEU A 89 6.65 -17.96 1.54
C LEU A 89 6.06 -17.01 2.59
N VAL A 90 6.92 -16.47 3.44
CA VAL A 90 6.56 -15.56 4.51
C VAL A 90 7.32 -14.26 4.32
N ALA A 91 6.60 -13.19 4.02
CA ALA A 91 7.16 -11.87 3.77
C ALA A 91 6.99 -10.95 4.99
N GLU A 92 8.06 -10.26 5.33
CA GLU A 92 8.09 -9.14 6.27
C GLU A 92 7.60 -7.86 5.59
N ARG A 93 7.20 -6.87 6.41
CA ARG A 93 6.77 -5.56 5.89
C ARG A 93 7.88 -4.77 5.21
N ASP A 94 9.13 -5.05 5.52
CA ASP A 94 10.30 -4.43 4.91
C ASP A 94 10.72 -5.12 3.60
N GLY A 95 10.06 -6.21 3.23
CA GLY A 95 10.33 -6.98 2.02
C GLY A 95 11.29 -8.16 2.22
N ALA A 96 11.79 -8.42 3.43
CA ALA A 96 12.53 -9.66 3.70
C ALA A 96 11.60 -10.88 3.56
N THR A 97 12.11 -11.97 3.01
CA THR A 97 11.33 -13.19 2.76
C THR A 97 11.97 -14.41 3.38
N HIS A 98 11.14 -15.24 4.01
CA HIS A 98 11.49 -16.54 4.56
C HIS A 98 10.73 -17.62 3.79
N VAL A 99 11.38 -18.74 3.49
CA VAL A 99 10.77 -19.83 2.71
C VAL A 99 10.94 -21.14 3.46
N ALA A 100 9.85 -21.91 3.55
CA ALA A 100 9.86 -23.29 4.04
C ALA A 100 9.08 -24.19 3.09
N MET A 101 9.39 -25.48 3.14
CA MET A 101 8.62 -26.53 2.49
C MET A 101 7.86 -27.33 3.55
N THR A 102 6.64 -27.75 3.23
CA THR A 102 5.88 -28.66 4.10
C THR A 102 6.44 -30.09 4.04
N ALA A 103 6.44 -30.77 5.18
CA ALA A 103 6.81 -32.17 5.28
C ALA A 103 5.68 -33.10 4.82
N GLU A 104 5.88 -34.43 4.92
CA GLU A 104 4.88 -35.44 4.54
C GLU A 104 3.52 -35.30 5.26
N ASP A 105 3.54 -34.74 6.47
CA ASP A 105 2.33 -34.43 7.26
C ASP A 105 1.67 -33.09 6.88
N GLY A 106 2.19 -32.42 5.86
CA GLY A 106 1.74 -31.11 5.39
C GLY A 106 2.13 -29.95 6.31
N CYS A 107 2.93 -30.20 7.36
CA CYS A 107 3.31 -29.18 8.33
C CYS A 107 4.68 -28.57 8.02
N TYR A 108 4.87 -27.31 8.42
CA TYR A 108 6.11 -26.56 8.24
C TYR A 108 6.51 -25.88 9.54
N THR A 109 7.82 -25.64 9.69
CA THR A 109 8.40 -24.88 10.80
C THR A 109 9.44 -23.91 10.25
N LEU A 110 9.25 -22.62 10.53
CA LEU A 110 10.19 -21.55 10.22
C LEU A 110 10.69 -20.96 11.54
N SER A 111 11.96 -21.18 11.86
CA SER A 111 12.59 -20.69 13.09
C SER A 111 13.52 -19.51 12.82
N GLY A 112 13.84 -18.76 13.88
CA GLY A 112 14.82 -17.67 13.79
C GLY A 112 14.25 -16.38 13.20
N MET A 113 12.93 -16.30 13.02
CA MET A 113 12.26 -15.13 12.46
C MET A 113 12.23 -14.00 13.49
N PRO A 114 12.39 -12.73 13.10
CA PRO A 114 12.19 -11.61 14.01
C PRO A 114 10.79 -11.58 14.64
N ALA A 115 10.63 -11.01 15.83
CA ALA A 115 9.28 -10.72 16.31
C ALA A 115 8.66 -9.61 15.44
N GLY A 116 7.53 -9.88 14.79
CA GLY A 116 7.01 -8.95 13.80
C GLY A 116 5.65 -9.33 13.20
N ARG A 117 5.21 -8.54 12.21
CA ARG A 117 4.02 -8.82 11.41
C ARG A 117 4.44 -9.40 10.07
N TYR A 118 3.82 -10.50 9.70
CA TYR A 118 4.15 -11.28 8.52
C TYR A 118 2.94 -11.43 7.60
N VAL A 119 3.20 -11.52 6.30
CA VAL A 119 2.25 -11.95 5.28
C VAL A 119 2.68 -13.33 4.81
N VAL A 120 1.76 -14.30 4.84
CA VAL A 120 2.03 -15.69 4.48
C VAL A 120 1.33 -16.03 3.17
N ALA A 121 2.06 -16.64 2.24
CA ALA A 121 1.54 -17.21 1.01
C ALA A 121 2.03 -18.66 0.91
N ALA A 122 1.14 -19.58 0.55
CA ALA A 122 1.49 -20.97 0.31
C ALA A 122 1.14 -21.34 -1.13
N GLY A 123 2.04 -22.04 -1.81
CA GLY A 123 1.83 -22.60 -3.14
C GLY A 123 2.25 -24.06 -3.15
N ALA A 124 1.39 -24.93 -3.67
CA ALA A 124 1.69 -26.34 -3.82
C ALA A 124 1.79 -26.71 -5.31
N PRO A 125 2.65 -27.67 -5.68
CA PRO A 125 2.63 -28.27 -7.00
C PRO A 125 1.41 -29.21 -7.11
N GLY A 126 0.38 -28.81 -7.86
CA GLY A 126 -0.84 -29.60 -8.08
C GLY A 126 -2.06 -28.71 -8.35
#